data_AF-A0A6N8V6Z7-F1
#
_entry.id   AF-A0A6N8V6Z7-F1
#
_cell.length_a   1.000
_cell.length_b   1.000
_cell.length_c   1.000
_cell.angle_alpha   90.00
_cell.angle_beta   90.00
_cell.angle_gamma   90.00
#
_symmetry.space_group_name_H-M   'P 1'
#
loop_
_entity.id
_entity.type
_entity.pdbx_description
1 polymer ?
#
loop_
_entity_poly.entity_id
_entity_poly.type
_entity_poly.pdbx_seq_one_letter_code
_entity_poly.pdbx_strand_id
1 'polypeptide(L)'
;MVSVTIEGRTRRQTDPRRTPEYAPVQAQSEPTCPRSRKASATPTGGHDVPHRPDLKTGFPEAPIVLWHRDPRHLLPTIRPTSFQDCRRTPPPTASSSHMCRHAAYMGPPCRLDAFLTAPEHSLVVQSHAAREFERTLVCADGYGFGWFNDDRSGGHYRSTLPIWQDPNLAPLTNALTRRVWVANVRSATPPLPVSHENTHPFQADGLLFSHNGYIERFLCTVRPRVRQLLPSDLDATVTGSSDSELLFALVRRQWRISDSDLPGAVRQAFKVLSNLLPGDADALLNVIVATPDQIVATRYAIGSRPSPSLYTATDHGAFANGRLVASEPFDGDASWEPVPAGRLVVLTKAGIEMQPL
;
A
#
# COMPACT_ATOMS: atom_id res chain seq x y z
N MET A 1 -7.09 48.85 57.65
CA MET A 1 -7.14 47.69 58.57
C MET A 1 -7.81 46.59 57.79
N VAL A 2 -7.09 45.62 57.20
CA VAL A 2 -6.27 44.61 57.87
C VAL A 2 -4.94 44.44 57.13
N SER A 3 -3.88 44.27 57.90
CA SER A 3 -2.50 43.99 57.46
C SER A 3 -2.15 42.52 57.70
N VAL A 4 -0.94 42.13 57.22
CA VAL A 4 -0.12 40.93 57.50
C VAL A 4 -0.07 39.95 56.31
N THR A 5 0.90 40.03 55.38
CA THR A 5 2.35 39.64 55.39
C THR A 5 2.57 38.12 55.15
N ILE A 6 2.88 37.69 53.93
CA ILE A 6 4.17 37.29 53.29
C ILE A 6 4.87 36.04 53.88
N GLU A 7 5.03 35.02 53.03
CA GLU A 7 6.24 34.22 52.74
C GLU A 7 5.97 33.55 51.37
N GLY A 8 6.80 33.53 50.32
CA GLY A 8 8.24 33.67 50.20
C GLY A 8 8.76 32.45 49.41
N ARG A 9 8.87 32.53 48.08
CA ARG A 9 9.79 31.69 47.28
C ARG A 9 9.97 32.20 45.85
N THR A 10 11.11 32.83 45.64
CA THR A 10 11.71 33.20 44.36
C THR A 10 12.12 31.96 43.58
N ARG A 11 11.74 31.85 42.30
CA ARG A 11 12.42 30.98 41.33
C ARG A 11 12.86 31.81 40.13
N ARG A 12 14.16 31.72 39.85
CA ARG A 12 14.90 32.50 38.86
C ARG A 12 14.48 32.13 37.44
N GLN A 13 14.36 33.17 36.64
CA GLN A 13 14.28 33.19 35.19
C GLN A 13 15.70 33.02 34.62
N THR A 14 15.88 32.11 33.65
CA THR A 14 17.07 32.08 32.78
C THR A 14 16.63 31.68 31.37
N ASP A 15 16.95 32.54 30.41
CA ASP A 15 16.89 32.34 28.96
C ASP A 15 18.16 33.00 28.36
N PRO A 16 18.48 32.86 27.07
CA PRO A 16 19.10 31.73 26.38
C PRO A 16 20.52 32.11 25.91
N ARG A 17 21.41 31.10 25.80
CA ARG A 17 22.60 31.01 24.92
C ARG A 17 23.67 30.16 25.60
N ARG A 18 23.74 28.88 25.26
CA ARG A 18 24.96 28.07 25.34
C ARG A 18 24.80 26.83 24.47
N THR A 19 25.41 26.88 23.30
CA THR A 19 25.82 25.72 22.52
C THR A 19 26.83 24.89 23.32
N PRO A 20 26.77 23.55 23.31
CA PRO A 20 27.87 22.74 23.81
C PRO A 20 28.96 22.63 22.72
N GLU A 21 30.17 23.07 23.05
CA GLU A 21 31.39 22.78 22.29
C GLU A 21 31.66 21.27 22.29
N TYR A 22 31.78 20.68 21.11
CA TYR A 22 32.40 19.36 20.92
C TYR A 22 33.90 19.55 20.68
N ALA A 23 34.73 19.02 21.59
CA ALA A 23 36.16 18.90 21.40
C ALA A 23 36.50 17.80 20.36
N PRO A 24 37.60 17.93 19.59
CA PRO A 24 37.88 17.07 18.44
C PRO A 24 38.38 15.68 18.86
N VAL A 25 37.76 14.64 18.31
CA VAL A 25 38.27 13.27 18.40
C VAL A 25 39.42 13.12 17.41
N GLN A 26 40.59 12.75 17.94
CA GLN A 26 41.81 12.48 17.19
C GLN A 26 41.61 11.30 16.22
N ALA A 27 42.11 11.48 15.01
CA ALA A 27 42.21 10.44 13.99
C ALA A 27 43.11 9.29 14.48
N GLN A 28 42.58 8.06 14.44
CA GLN A 28 43.38 6.84 14.53
C GLN A 28 43.23 6.05 13.22
N SER A 29 44.37 5.94 12.55
CA SER A 29 44.83 5.01 11.50
C SER A 29 43.87 3.95 10.95
N GLU A 30 43.74 3.97 9.63
CA GLU A 30 43.20 2.92 8.76
C GLU A 30 43.89 1.55 8.93
N PRO A 31 43.16 0.43 8.89
CA PRO A 31 43.73 -0.87 8.56
C PRO A 31 43.72 -1.08 7.04
N THR A 32 44.93 -1.26 6.50
CA THR A 32 45.23 -1.57 5.10
C THR A 32 44.66 -2.93 4.68
N CYS A 33 43.93 -2.94 3.56
CA CYS A 33 43.44 -4.15 2.89
C CYS A 33 44.45 -4.60 1.81
N PRO A 34 44.99 -5.83 1.81
CA PRO A 34 45.93 -6.26 0.79
C PRO A 34 45.23 -6.64 -0.52
N ARG A 35 45.62 -5.96 -1.60
CA ARG A 35 45.26 -6.25 -2.99
C ARG A 35 45.80 -7.63 -3.44
N SER A 36 44.92 -8.52 -3.91
CA SER A 36 45.30 -9.66 -4.75
C SER A 36 45.02 -9.38 -6.23
N ARG A 37 46.06 -9.57 -7.05
CA ARG A 37 46.11 -9.29 -8.49
C ARG A 37 45.23 -10.25 -9.30
N LYS A 38 44.67 -9.72 -10.40
CA LYS A 38 44.13 -10.48 -11.54
C LYS A 38 45.25 -11.24 -12.26
N ALA A 39 44.99 -12.48 -12.64
CA ALA A 39 45.64 -13.14 -13.78
C ALA A 39 44.63 -14.01 -14.52
N SER A 40 44.45 -13.70 -15.79
CA SER A 40 43.67 -14.44 -16.79
C SER A 40 44.60 -15.35 -17.59
N ALA A 41 44.27 -16.63 -17.73
CA ALA A 41 44.71 -17.46 -18.86
C ALA A 41 43.92 -18.79 -18.92
N THR A 42 43.43 -19.11 -20.11
CA THR A 42 42.98 -20.42 -20.61
C THR A 42 43.48 -20.50 -22.06
N PRO A 43 43.51 -21.67 -22.75
CA PRO A 43 43.46 -23.07 -22.28
C PRO A 43 44.51 -23.97 -22.96
N THR A 44 44.83 -25.13 -22.37
CA THR A 44 45.27 -26.33 -23.12
C THR A 44 44.82 -27.58 -22.38
N GLY A 45 44.28 -28.55 -23.15
CA GLY A 45 43.66 -29.77 -22.64
C GLY A 45 44.65 -30.90 -22.33
N GLY A 46 44.10 -31.97 -21.77
CA GLY A 46 44.80 -33.24 -21.53
C GLY A 46 44.17 -34.02 -20.38
N HIS A 47 43.63 -35.19 -20.72
CA HIS A 47 42.94 -36.16 -19.87
C HIS A 47 43.61 -36.48 -18.53
N ASP A 48 42.80 -36.67 -17.47
CA ASP A 48 42.82 -37.88 -16.65
C ASP A 48 41.68 -37.91 -15.62
N VAL A 49 40.95 -39.03 -15.60
CA VAL A 49 39.79 -39.31 -14.73
C VAL A 49 40.25 -40.16 -13.55
N PRO A 50 40.00 -39.78 -12.28
CA PRO A 50 40.15 -40.70 -11.16
C PRO A 50 38.84 -41.39 -10.79
N HIS A 51 38.98 -42.69 -10.57
CA HIS A 51 37.98 -43.70 -10.21
C HIS A 51 37.06 -43.36 -9.03
N ARG A 52 35.78 -43.77 -9.17
CA ARG A 52 34.83 -44.03 -8.07
C ARG A 52 35.26 -45.24 -7.25
N PRO A 53 35.10 -45.24 -5.91
CA PRO A 53 35.05 -46.47 -5.14
C PRO A 53 33.62 -47.01 -5.06
N ASP A 54 33.48 -48.31 -5.34
CA ASP A 54 32.31 -49.15 -5.09
C ASP A 54 32.03 -49.28 -3.58
N LEU A 55 30.78 -49.07 -3.18
CA LEU A 55 30.26 -49.47 -1.88
C LEU A 55 29.03 -50.36 -2.10
N LYS A 56 29.23 -51.67 -1.99
CA LYS A 56 28.18 -52.66 -1.81
C LYS A 56 28.05 -53.01 -0.32
N THR A 57 26.80 -53.27 0.06
CA THR A 57 26.29 -54.03 1.23
C THR A 57 26.07 -53.29 2.56
N GLY A 58 24.83 -53.40 3.06
CA GLY A 58 24.51 -53.35 4.50
C GLY A 58 23.48 -52.31 4.96
N PHE A 59 22.20 -52.43 4.57
CA PHE A 59 21.11 -51.80 5.34
C PHE A 59 20.44 -52.87 6.22
N PRO A 60 20.27 -52.65 7.55
CA PRO A 60 19.51 -53.57 8.38
C PRO A 60 18.01 -53.42 8.12
N GLU A 61 17.33 -54.54 7.91
CA GLU A 61 15.88 -54.64 7.83
C GLU A 61 15.24 -54.27 9.17
N ALA A 62 14.32 -53.31 9.16
CA ALA A 62 13.42 -53.04 10.27
C ALA A 62 12.11 -53.82 10.09
N PRO A 63 11.53 -54.44 11.13
CA PRO A 63 10.34 -55.27 10.99
C PRO A 63 9.11 -54.43 10.66
N ILE A 64 8.35 -54.88 9.65
CA ILE A 64 7.02 -54.38 9.33
C ILE A 64 6.07 -54.88 10.43
N VAL A 65 5.65 -53.99 11.32
CA VAL A 65 4.57 -54.24 12.28
C VAL A 65 3.24 -53.92 11.61
N LEU A 66 2.54 -54.96 11.16
CA LEU A 66 1.15 -54.90 10.72
C LEU A 66 0.24 -54.66 11.93
N TRP A 67 -0.20 -53.41 12.11
CA TRP A 67 -1.30 -53.11 13.02
C TRP A 67 -2.63 -53.39 12.32
N HIS A 68 -3.26 -54.52 12.65
CA HIS A 68 -4.69 -54.70 12.45
C HIS A 68 -5.44 -53.73 13.37
N ARG A 69 -6.20 -52.79 12.80
CA ARG A 69 -7.25 -52.06 13.52
C ARG A 69 -8.59 -52.17 12.78
N ASP A 70 -9.58 -52.59 13.55
CA ASP A 70 -11.01 -52.69 13.26
C ASP A 70 -11.55 -51.37 12.65
N PRO A 71 -12.31 -51.38 11.53
CA PRO A 71 -12.80 -50.17 10.87
C PRO A 71 -14.02 -49.53 11.55
N ARG A 72 -14.30 -49.84 12.83
CA ARG A 72 -15.35 -49.19 13.60
C ARG A 72 -14.71 -48.48 14.78
N HIS A 73 -14.95 -47.17 14.83
CA HIS A 73 -14.55 -46.18 15.85
C HIS A 73 -13.40 -45.24 15.46
N LEU A 74 -13.73 -43.94 15.54
CA LEU A 74 -12.88 -42.75 15.47
C LEU A 74 -12.69 -42.10 14.08
N LEU A 75 -13.79 -41.60 13.52
CA LEU A 75 -13.74 -40.30 12.85
C LEU A 75 -14.35 -39.28 13.81
N PRO A 76 -13.60 -38.28 14.33
CA PRO A 76 -14.25 -37.10 14.86
C PRO A 76 -15.01 -36.47 13.70
N THR A 77 -16.33 -36.38 13.83
CA THR A 77 -17.16 -35.57 12.95
C THR A 77 -16.67 -34.14 13.11
N ILE A 78 -15.80 -33.70 12.20
CA ILE A 78 -15.57 -32.27 11.98
C ILE A 78 -16.92 -31.77 11.48
N ARG A 79 -17.72 -31.24 12.41
CA ARG A 79 -18.85 -30.40 12.04
C ARG A 79 -18.27 -29.33 11.12
N PRO A 80 -18.79 -29.12 9.90
CA PRO A 80 -18.40 -27.95 9.15
C PRO A 80 -18.66 -26.76 10.07
N THR A 81 -17.60 -26.02 10.40
CA THR A 81 -17.74 -24.67 10.93
C THR A 81 -18.78 -24.01 10.06
N SER A 82 -19.89 -23.61 10.68
CA SER A 82 -21.05 -23.04 10.00
C SER A 82 -20.55 -22.10 8.91
N PHE A 83 -20.88 -22.38 7.65
CA PHE A 83 -20.93 -21.33 6.66
C PHE A 83 -21.76 -20.22 7.30
N GLN A 84 -21.12 -19.10 7.63
CA GLN A 84 -21.83 -17.93 8.15
C GLN A 84 -22.92 -17.64 7.13
N ASP A 85 -24.17 -17.74 7.58
CA ASP A 85 -25.33 -17.50 6.75
C ASP A 85 -25.26 -16.05 6.28
N CYS A 86 -24.79 -15.83 5.06
CA CYS A 86 -24.60 -14.52 4.42
C CYS A 86 -25.87 -13.65 4.43
N ARG A 87 -27.04 -14.26 4.67
CA ARG A 87 -28.33 -13.58 4.81
C ARG A 87 -28.55 -12.95 6.19
N ARG A 88 -27.72 -13.27 7.18
CA ARG A 88 -27.88 -12.86 8.59
C ARG A 88 -26.74 -12.01 9.14
N THR A 89 -25.68 -11.76 8.39
CA THR A 89 -24.73 -10.71 8.76
C THR A 89 -25.46 -9.38 8.65
N PRO A 90 -25.72 -8.67 9.77
CA PRO A 90 -26.20 -7.30 9.66
C PRO A 90 -25.18 -6.52 8.81
N PRO A 91 -25.63 -5.53 8.02
CA PRO A 91 -24.68 -4.60 7.41
C PRO A 91 -23.73 -4.12 8.52
N PRO A 92 -22.43 -3.90 8.23
CA PRO A 92 -21.55 -3.28 9.20
C PRO A 92 -22.31 -2.07 9.75
N THR A 93 -22.51 -2.03 11.07
CA THR A 93 -23.24 -0.91 11.66
C THR A 93 -22.62 0.38 11.14
N ALA A 94 -23.41 1.42 10.92
CA ALA A 94 -22.96 2.71 10.38
C ALA A 94 -21.83 3.40 11.20
N SER A 95 -21.25 2.73 12.19
CA SER A 95 -20.37 3.27 13.23
C SER A 95 -18.86 3.04 13.03
N SER A 96 -18.38 2.25 12.07
CA SER A 96 -16.94 2.09 11.82
C SER A 96 -16.59 2.08 10.33
N SER A 97 -16.62 3.25 9.68
CA SER A 97 -15.99 3.41 8.37
C SER A 97 -14.47 3.43 8.53
N HIS A 98 -13.85 2.27 8.33
CA HIS A 98 -12.41 2.10 8.18
C HIS A 98 -11.99 2.69 6.84
N MET A 99 -11.36 3.86 6.85
CA MET A 99 -10.92 4.52 5.62
C MET A 99 -9.40 4.52 5.55
N CYS A 100 -8.86 4.31 4.35
CA CYS A 100 -7.43 4.41 4.16
C CYS A 100 -7.04 5.89 3.97
N ARG A 101 -5.74 6.14 3.81
CA ARG A 101 -5.24 7.36 3.17
C ARG A 101 -4.30 6.96 2.07
N HIS A 102 -4.35 7.67 0.96
CA HIS A 102 -3.43 7.45 -0.15
C HIS A 102 -3.00 8.76 -0.78
N ALA A 103 -1.82 8.72 -1.38
CA ALA A 103 -1.30 9.83 -2.16
C ALA A 103 -0.56 9.31 -3.38
N ALA A 104 -0.40 10.17 -4.37
CA ALA A 104 0.49 9.94 -5.48
C ALA A 104 1.17 11.23 -5.94
N TYR A 105 2.33 11.04 -6.57
CA TYR A 105 3.17 12.08 -7.11
C TYR A 105 3.57 11.72 -8.54
N MET A 106 3.59 12.72 -9.42
CA MET A 106 4.17 12.62 -10.75
C MET A 106 4.96 13.89 -11.10
N GLY A 107 6.23 13.74 -11.48
CA GLY A 107 7.05 14.90 -11.85
C GLY A 107 8.53 14.61 -12.02
N PRO A 108 9.39 15.63 -11.78
CA PRO A 108 10.83 15.43 -11.61
C PRO A 108 11.17 14.33 -10.58
N PRO A 109 12.41 13.81 -10.54
CA PRO A 109 12.78 12.82 -9.54
C PRO A 109 12.58 13.36 -8.12
N CYS A 110 11.74 12.68 -7.35
CA CYS A 110 11.39 13.03 -5.98
C CYS A 110 11.87 11.91 -5.05
N ARG A 111 12.59 12.27 -3.99
CA ARG A 111 13.00 11.33 -2.95
C ARG A 111 11.75 10.83 -2.21
N LEU A 112 11.79 9.57 -1.78
CA LEU A 112 10.66 8.98 -1.09
C LEU A 112 10.41 9.64 0.28
N ASP A 113 11.44 10.09 0.99
CA ASP A 113 11.28 10.86 2.24
C ASP A 113 10.48 12.15 2.04
N ALA A 114 10.81 12.94 1.01
CA ALA A 114 10.14 14.18 0.66
C ALA A 114 8.65 13.98 0.39
N PHE A 115 8.28 12.84 -0.23
CA PHE A 115 6.89 12.51 -0.53
C PHE A 115 6.14 11.87 0.66
N LEU A 116 6.79 10.98 1.41
CA LEU A 116 6.10 10.07 2.33
C LEU A 116 6.16 10.49 3.80
N THR A 117 7.26 11.11 4.24
CA THR A 117 7.57 11.31 5.67
C THR A 117 7.88 12.75 6.06
N ALA A 118 8.51 13.52 5.18
CA ALA A 118 9.01 14.87 5.48
C ALA A 118 7.91 15.94 5.64
N PRO A 119 6.77 15.90 4.92
CA PRO A 119 5.75 16.93 5.07
C PRO A 119 5.13 16.97 6.48
N GLU A 120 4.66 18.15 6.91
CA GLU A 120 4.09 18.36 8.25
C GLU A 120 2.89 17.45 8.52
N HIS A 121 2.00 17.33 7.54
CA HIS A 121 0.85 16.42 7.53
C HIS A 121 1.09 15.26 6.55
N SER A 122 2.28 14.68 6.61
CA SER A 122 2.70 13.56 5.75
C SER A 122 1.78 12.34 5.86
N LEU A 123 1.92 11.39 4.94
CA LEU A 123 1.14 10.15 4.99
C LEU A 123 1.40 9.35 6.29
N VAL A 124 2.59 9.48 6.88
CA VAL A 124 2.87 8.94 8.23
C VAL A 124 2.02 9.62 9.29
N VAL A 125 1.89 10.95 9.28
CA VAL A 125 1.04 11.67 10.24
C VAL A 125 -0.43 11.35 10.00
N GLN A 126 -0.89 11.35 8.74
CA GLN A 126 -2.25 10.97 8.36
C GLN A 126 -2.63 9.55 8.80
N SER A 127 -1.65 8.66 8.99
CA SER A 127 -1.92 7.31 9.47
C SER A 127 -2.36 7.22 10.94
N HIS A 128 -2.14 8.23 11.77
CA HIS A 128 -2.56 8.22 13.19
C HIS A 128 -3.16 9.55 13.68
N ALA A 129 -3.14 10.60 12.86
CA ALA A 129 -3.61 11.94 13.20
C ALA A 129 -4.20 12.68 11.98
N ALA A 130 -4.94 11.97 11.12
CA ALA A 130 -5.67 12.56 10.01
C ALA A 130 -6.72 13.60 10.46
N ARG A 131 -6.92 14.66 9.66
CA ARG A 131 -7.77 15.82 9.97
C ARG A 131 -9.19 15.67 9.42
N GLU A 132 -9.33 15.06 8.25
CA GLU A 132 -10.62 14.94 7.54
C GLU A 132 -11.22 13.54 7.69
N PHE A 133 -11.06 12.99 8.87
CA PHE A 133 -11.44 11.63 9.18
C PHE A 133 -12.76 11.60 9.94
N GLU A 134 -13.82 11.01 9.36
CA GLU A 134 -15.12 10.97 10.06
C GLU A 134 -15.08 10.04 11.30
N ARG A 135 -14.45 8.84 11.25
CA ARG A 135 -14.58 7.83 12.33
C ARG A 135 -13.43 6.81 12.60
N THR A 136 -12.35 6.74 11.82
CA THR A 136 -11.17 5.91 12.20
C THR A 136 -10.09 6.78 12.83
N LEU A 137 -9.59 6.36 13.99
CA LEU A 137 -8.52 7.10 14.68
C LEU A 137 -7.14 6.82 14.08
N VAL A 138 -6.94 5.64 13.48
CA VAL A 138 -5.62 5.14 13.08
C VAL A 138 -5.70 4.16 11.88
N CYS A 139 -4.85 4.35 10.88
CA CYS A 139 -4.48 3.38 9.83
C CYS A 139 -3.30 2.52 10.29
N ALA A 140 -3.58 1.52 11.12
CA ALA A 140 -2.56 0.61 11.68
C ALA A 140 -2.47 -0.74 10.94
N ASP A 141 -3.29 -0.96 9.92
CA ASP A 141 -3.50 -2.27 9.30
C ASP A 141 -2.61 -2.49 8.06
N GLY A 142 -1.44 -1.84 8.05
CA GLY A 142 -0.46 -1.92 6.99
C GLY A 142 -0.27 -0.62 6.20
N TYR A 143 0.76 -0.61 5.37
CA TYR A 143 1.04 0.46 4.42
C TYR A 143 1.82 -0.07 3.22
N GLY A 144 1.94 0.74 2.19
CA GLY A 144 2.85 0.46 1.10
C GLY A 144 3.05 1.65 0.18
N PHE A 145 4.04 1.52 -0.69
CA PHE A 145 4.31 2.47 -1.75
C PHE A 145 4.83 1.75 -3.00
N GLY A 146 4.54 2.32 -4.16
CA GLY A 146 4.90 1.79 -5.47
C GLY A 146 5.46 2.89 -6.36
N TRP A 147 6.27 2.48 -7.32
CA TRP A 147 6.97 3.35 -8.26
C TRP A 147 7.17 2.67 -9.61
N PHE A 148 7.66 3.45 -10.58
CA PHE A 148 8.19 2.94 -11.85
C PHE A 148 9.69 3.23 -11.95
N ASN A 149 10.46 2.24 -12.41
CA ASN A 149 11.88 2.35 -12.71
C ASN A 149 12.11 2.99 -14.09
N ASP A 150 13.36 3.29 -14.44
CA ASP A 150 13.72 3.92 -15.71
C ASP A 150 13.41 3.04 -16.93
N ASP A 151 13.47 1.71 -16.77
CA ASP A 151 13.04 0.72 -17.76
C ASP A 151 11.50 0.55 -17.83
N ARG A 152 10.76 1.42 -17.14
CA ARG A 152 9.30 1.44 -17.01
C ARG A 152 8.71 0.26 -16.22
N SER A 153 9.54 -0.62 -15.66
CA SER A 153 9.06 -1.69 -14.78
C SER A 153 8.49 -1.12 -13.47
N GLY A 154 7.41 -1.72 -12.98
CA GLY A 154 6.83 -1.37 -11.68
C GLY A 154 7.56 -2.05 -10.53
N GLY A 155 7.70 -1.33 -9.41
CA GLY A 155 8.14 -1.88 -8.12
C GLY A 155 7.22 -1.42 -7.00
N HIS A 156 7.14 -2.21 -5.93
CA HIS A 156 6.40 -1.84 -4.72
C HIS A 156 7.04 -2.41 -3.46
N TYR A 157 6.74 -1.75 -2.34
CA TYR A 157 6.97 -2.23 -0.99
C TYR A 157 5.64 -2.23 -0.24
N ARG A 158 5.36 -3.31 0.49
CA ARG A 158 4.16 -3.47 1.31
C ARG A 158 4.53 -4.09 2.64
N SER A 159 3.88 -3.62 3.70
CA SER A 159 4.06 -4.11 5.06
C SER A 159 2.71 -4.17 5.75
N THR A 160 2.50 -5.20 6.56
CA THR A 160 1.33 -5.28 7.45
C THR A 160 1.54 -4.54 8.75
N LEU A 161 2.75 -4.01 8.99
CA LEU A 161 3.03 -3.16 10.15
C LEU A 161 2.41 -1.78 9.95
N PRO A 162 2.06 -1.08 11.04
CA PRO A 162 1.81 0.35 10.97
C PRO A 162 3.04 1.08 10.41
N ILE A 163 2.82 2.09 9.56
CA ILE A 163 3.91 2.77 8.84
C ILE A 163 4.99 3.35 9.76
N TRP A 164 4.62 3.83 10.96
CA TRP A 164 5.56 4.39 11.93
C TRP A 164 6.37 3.35 12.73
N GLN A 165 6.06 2.05 12.59
CA GLN A 165 6.75 0.96 13.28
C GLN A 165 7.68 0.15 12.35
N ASP A 166 7.72 0.45 11.05
CA ASP A 166 8.50 -0.35 10.11
C ASP A 166 9.98 0.08 10.10
N PRO A 167 10.91 -0.79 10.54
CA PRO A 167 12.33 -0.45 10.59
C PRO A 167 12.94 -0.28 9.19
N ASN A 168 12.29 -0.77 8.13
CA ASN A 168 12.77 -0.62 6.76
C ASN A 168 12.40 0.74 6.16
N LEU A 169 11.47 1.47 6.78
CA LEU A 169 11.00 2.74 6.20
C LEU A 169 12.15 3.74 6.04
N ALA A 170 12.91 4.01 7.11
CA ALA A 170 14.00 4.97 7.09
C ALA A 170 15.11 4.67 6.05
N PRO A 171 15.64 3.43 5.92
CA PRO A 171 16.61 3.14 4.87
C PRO A 171 16.00 3.23 3.46
N LEU A 172 14.74 2.81 3.27
CA LEU A 172 14.07 2.89 1.97
C LEU A 172 13.81 4.33 1.53
N THR A 173 13.32 5.18 2.44
CA THR A 173 13.04 6.59 2.13
C THR A 173 14.30 7.37 1.77
N ASN A 174 15.44 6.99 2.36
CA ASN A 174 16.74 7.60 2.07
C ASN A 174 17.36 7.15 0.74
N ALA A 175 17.10 5.91 0.32
CA ALA A 175 17.72 5.30 -0.84
C ALA A 175 16.95 5.54 -2.15
N LEU A 176 15.62 5.69 -2.07
CA LEU A 176 14.78 5.69 -3.26
C LEU A 176 14.43 7.11 -3.73
N THR A 177 14.58 7.33 -5.04
CA THR A 177 14.18 8.55 -5.74
C THR A 177 13.54 8.17 -7.05
N ARG A 178 12.30 8.60 -7.29
CA ARG A 178 11.52 8.22 -8.48
C ARG A 178 10.65 9.38 -8.97
N ARG A 179 10.22 9.27 -10.22
CA ARG A 179 9.37 10.28 -10.89
C ARG A 179 7.89 10.07 -10.63
N VAL A 180 7.51 8.86 -10.24
CA VAL A 180 6.14 8.45 -9.94
C VAL A 180 6.13 7.71 -8.62
N TRP A 181 5.26 8.15 -7.72
CA TRP A 181 4.98 7.48 -6.45
C TRP A 181 3.48 7.26 -6.31
N VAL A 182 3.09 6.10 -5.78
CA VAL A 182 1.74 5.82 -5.27
C VAL A 182 1.90 5.22 -3.88
N ALA A 183 1.32 5.80 -2.85
CA ALA A 183 1.43 5.30 -1.48
C ALA A 183 0.06 5.21 -0.80
N ASN A 184 -0.05 4.30 0.16
CA ASN A 184 -1.27 4.04 0.92
C ASN A 184 -0.91 3.66 2.36
N VAL A 185 -1.69 4.17 3.32
CA VAL A 185 -1.76 3.66 4.70
C VAL A 185 -3.16 3.11 4.92
N ARG A 186 -3.21 1.90 5.46
CA ARG A 186 -4.41 1.06 5.43
C ARG A 186 -5.13 1.08 6.77
N SER A 187 -6.45 1.24 6.70
CA SER A 187 -7.36 0.76 7.75
C SER A 187 -8.21 -0.33 7.14
N ALA A 188 -8.06 -1.56 7.63
CA ALA A 188 -8.71 -2.73 7.06
C ALA A 188 -10.19 -2.75 7.44
N THR A 189 -11.07 -2.94 6.45
CA THR A 189 -12.51 -3.13 6.69
C THR A 189 -12.76 -4.49 7.37
N PRO A 190 -13.27 -4.55 8.60
CA PRO A 190 -13.66 -5.82 9.21
C PRO A 190 -14.73 -6.53 8.38
N PRO A 191 -14.72 -7.87 8.26
CA PRO A 191 -13.80 -8.83 8.88
C PRO A 191 -12.58 -9.19 8.02
N LEU A 192 -12.17 -8.35 7.06
CA LEU A 192 -11.09 -8.69 6.13
C LEU A 192 -9.74 -8.82 6.87
N PRO A 193 -8.92 -9.82 6.51
CA PRO A 193 -7.65 -10.03 7.18
C PRO A 193 -6.63 -8.93 6.82
N VAL A 194 -5.78 -8.61 7.80
CA VAL A 194 -4.55 -7.85 7.62
C VAL A 194 -3.50 -8.83 7.08
N SER A 195 -3.25 -8.75 5.77
CA SER A 195 -2.25 -9.56 5.08
C SER A 195 -1.54 -8.75 4.01
N HIS A 196 -0.39 -9.24 3.57
CA HIS A 196 0.40 -8.58 2.53
C HIS A 196 -0.37 -8.51 1.21
N GLU A 197 -1.12 -9.56 0.86
CA GLU A 197 -1.94 -9.65 -0.36
C GLU A 197 -3.05 -8.60 -0.37
N ASN A 198 -3.63 -8.28 0.80
CA ASN A 198 -4.68 -7.27 0.93
C ASN A 198 -4.16 -5.83 1.12
N THR A 199 -2.84 -5.63 1.09
CA THR A 199 -2.23 -4.32 1.34
C THR A 199 -1.91 -3.62 0.02
N HIS A 200 -2.23 -2.33 -0.05
CA HIS A 200 -1.94 -1.47 -1.20
C HIS A 200 -0.47 -1.01 -1.21
N PRO A 201 0.05 -0.55 -2.36
CA PRO A 201 -0.57 -0.61 -3.68
C PRO A 201 -0.48 -2.00 -4.30
N PHE A 202 -1.48 -2.36 -5.11
CA PHE A 202 -1.43 -3.54 -5.97
C PHE A 202 -0.63 -3.23 -7.24
N GLN A 203 0.06 -4.23 -7.78
CA GLN A 203 0.82 -4.11 -9.02
C GLN A 203 0.52 -5.28 -9.95
N ALA A 204 0.06 -4.99 -11.17
CA ALA A 204 -0.06 -5.95 -12.26
C ALA A 204 -0.36 -5.24 -13.59
N ASP A 205 -0.12 -5.90 -14.73
CA ASP A 205 -0.38 -5.38 -16.08
C ASP A 205 0.20 -3.97 -16.36
N GLY A 206 1.36 -3.66 -15.77
CA GLY A 206 2.01 -2.35 -15.90
C GLY A 206 1.35 -1.23 -15.09
N LEU A 207 0.40 -1.56 -14.21
CA LEU A 207 -0.34 -0.64 -13.36
C LEU A 207 0.07 -0.74 -11.90
N LEU A 208 0.01 0.39 -11.21
CA LEU A 208 -0.09 0.48 -9.75
C LEU A 208 -1.50 0.90 -9.36
N PHE A 209 -2.06 0.33 -8.30
CA PHE A 209 -3.42 0.63 -7.86
C PHE A 209 -3.55 0.78 -6.34
N SER A 210 -4.22 1.84 -5.91
CA SER A 210 -4.61 2.09 -4.52
C SER A 210 -6.09 2.43 -4.44
N HIS A 211 -6.77 1.97 -3.40
CA HIS A 211 -8.19 2.26 -3.15
C HIS A 211 -8.39 2.72 -1.70
N ASN A 212 -9.02 3.88 -1.55
CA ASN A 212 -9.51 4.42 -0.28
C ASN A 212 -11.05 4.42 -0.31
N GLY A 213 -11.62 3.35 0.21
CA GLY A 213 -13.05 3.15 0.20
C GLY A 213 -13.40 1.71 0.48
N TYR A 214 -14.64 1.35 0.18
CA TYR A 214 -15.15 0.01 0.38
C TYR A 214 -16.32 -0.25 -0.58
N ILE A 215 -16.66 -1.53 -0.75
CA ILE A 215 -17.84 -1.98 -1.48
C ILE A 215 -18.78 -2.71 -0.51
N GLU A 216 -20.00 -2.19 -0.30
CA GLU A 216 -20.97 -2.87 0.57
C GLU A 216 -21.44 -4.20 -0.02
N ARG A 217 -21.72 -5.16 0.88
CA ARG A 217 -22.13 -6.53 0.52
C ARG A 217 -21.16 -7.22 -0.45
N PHE A 218 -19.88 -6.88 -0.32
CA PHE A 218 -18.83 -7.40 -1.19
C PHE A 218 -18.76 -8.93 -1.17
N LEU A 219 -18.52 -9.53 -0.01
CA LEU A 219 -18.20 -10.96 0.10
C LEU A 219 -19.27 -11.89 -0.50
N CYS A 220 -20.54 -11.64 -0.18
CA CYS A 220 -21.63 -12.53 -0.51
C CYS A 220 -22.36 -12.18 -1.82
N THR A 221 -22.20 -10.95 -2.34
CA THR A 221 -22.97 -10.48 -3.49
C THR A 221 -22.07 -9.98 -4.62
N VAL A 222 -21.26 -8.96 -4.37
CA VAL A 222 -20.48 -8.32 -5.45
C VAL A 222 -19.31 -9.21 -5.89
N ARG A 223 -18.59 -9.82 -4.95
CA ARG A 223 -17.43 -10.68 -5.22
C ARG A 223 -17.75 -11.83 -6.18
N PRO A 224 -18.75 -12.71 -5.94
CA PRO A 224 -19.04 -13.79 -6.88
C PRO A 224 -19.46 -13.29 -8.27
N ARG A 225 -20.20 -12.17 -8.34
CA ARG A 225 -20.63 -11.56 -9.61
C ARG A 225 -19.46 -11.01 -10.41
N VAL A 226 -18.54 -10.28 -9.77
CA VAL A 226 -17.35 -9.75 -10.45
C VAL A 226 -16.46 -10.89 -10.93
N ARG A 227 -16.21 -11.91 -10.10
CA ARG A 227 -15.38 -13.07 -10.50
C ARG A 227 -15.93 -13.81 -11.73
N GLN A 228 -17.25 -13.89 -11.89
CA GLN A 228 -17.87 -14.48 -13.09
C GLN A 228 -17.60 -13.70 -14.39
N LEU A 229 -17.26 -12.40 -14.29
CA LEU A 229 -16.96 -11.55 -15.46
C LEU A 229 -15.47 -11.51 -15.81
N LEU A 230 -14.60 -11.97 -14.90
CA LEU A 230 -13.16 -11.95 -15.10
C LEU A 230 -12.75 -13.13 -16.00
N PRO A 231 -11.90 -12.89 -17.02
CA PRO A 231 -11.19 -13.96 -17.70
C PRO A 231 -10.42 -14.85 -16.70
N SER A 232 -10.32 -16.15 -16.99
CA SER A 232 -9.71 -17.12 -16.06
C SER A 232 -8.26 -16.80 -15.70
N ASP A 233 -7.49 -16.30 -16.66
CA ASP A 233 -6.10 -15.88 -16.47
C ASP A 233 -6.00 -14.64 -15.55
N LEU A 234 -6.98 -13.74 -15.60
CA LEU A 234 -7.03 -12.57 -14.73
C LEU A 234 -7.53 -12.94 -13.32
N ASP A 235 -8.59 -13.74 -13.21
CA ASP A 235 -9.08 -14.23 -11.91
C ASP A 235 -8.01 -15.01 -11.14
N ALA A 236 -7.19 -15.80 -11.84
CA ALA A 236 -6.06 -16.53 -11.24
C ALA A 236 -4.98 -15.62 -10.61
N THR A 237 -4.94 -14.34 -10.97
CA THR A 237 -4.00 -13.36 -10.36
C THR A 237 -4.54 -12.68 -9.12
N VAL A 238 -5.82 -12.90 -8.76
CA VAL A 238 -6.42 -12.36 -7.54
C VAL A 238 -6.08 -13.32 -6.39
N THR A 239 -5.20 -12.88 -5.50
CA THR A 239 -4.60 -13.74 -4.44
C THR A 239 -5.13 -13.44 -3.04
N GLY A 240 -5.55 -12.21 -2.81
CA GLY A 240 -6.16 -11.76 -1.58
C GLY A 240 -7.68 -11.95 -1.55
N SER A 241 -8.29 -11.22 -0.61
CA SER A 241 -9.72 -11.31 -0.28
C SER A 241 -10.40 -9.95 -0.18
N SER A 242 -9.65 -8.86 -0.39
CA SER A 242 -10.18 -7.51 -0.34
C SER A 242 -11.07 -7.16 -1.53
N ASP A 243 -11.99 -6.24 -1.32
CA ASP A 243 -12.75 -5.57 -2.37
C ASP A 243 -11.85 -4.75 -3.29
N SER A 244 -10.83 -4.09 -2.74
CA SER A 244 -9.83 -3.34 -3.49
C SER A 244 -9.10 -4.16 -4.57
N GLU A 245 -8.64 -5.38 -4.26
CA GLU A 245 -7.94 -6.20 -5.24
C GLU A 245 -8.88 -6.65 -6.37
N LEU A 246 -10.13 -6.97 -6.04
CA LEU A 246 -11.10 -7.37 -7.05
C LEU A 246 -11.55 -6.17 -7.91
N LEU A 247 -11.66 -4.99 -7.33
CA LEU A 247 -11.84 -3.73 -8.05
C LEU A 247 -10.66 -3.47 -9.00
N PHE A 248 -9.42 -3.70 -8.54
CA PHE A 248 -8.24 -3.60 -9.40
C PHE A 248 -8.28 -4.61 -10.56
N ALA A 249 -8.69 -5.85 -10.30
CA ALA A 249 -8.90 -6.85 -11.33
C ALA A 249 -9.92 -6.39 -12.38
N LEU A 250 -11.01 -5.75 -11.95
CA LEU A 250 -12.00 -5.17 -12.86
C LEU A 250 -11.43 -4.02 -13.69
N VAL A 251 -10.63 -3.13 -13.09
CA VAL A 251 -9.91 -2.06 -13.81
C VAL A 251 -8.95 -2.65 -14.84
N ARG A 252 -8.16 -3.67 -14.47
CA ARG A 252 -7.24 -4.37 -15.37
C ARG A 252 -7.96 -5.03 -16.55
N ARG A 253 -9.15 -5.61 -16.31
CA ARG A 253 -9.99 -6.17 -17.38
C ARG A 253 -10.35 -5.10 -18.41
N GLN A 254 -10.74 -3.90 -17.98
CA GLN A 254 -11.07 -2.81 -18.91
C GLN A 254 -9.81 -2.23 -19.57
N TRP A 255 -8.71 -2.13 -18.83
CA TRP A 255 -7.42 -1.64 -19.33
C TRP A 255 -6.91 -2.46 -20.53
N ARG A 256 -7.06 -3.79 -20.48
CA ARG A 256 -6.66 -4.69 -21.59
C ARG A 256 -7.39 -4.42 -22.90
N ILE A 257 -8.55 -3.78 -22.86
CA ILE A 257 -9.40 -3.52 -24.04
C ILE A 257 -9.61 -2.03 -24.31
N SER A 258 -8.98 -1.12 -23.55
CA SER A 258 -9.21 0.32 -23.65
C SER A 258 -8.29 1.04 -24.64
N ASP A 259 -7.41 0.31 -25.33
CA ASP A 259 -6.44 0.90 -26.28
C ASP A 259 -5.61 2.04 -25.65
N SER A 260 -5.07 1.78 -24.44
CA SER A 260 -4.31 2.75 -23.64
C SER A 260 -5.09 3.94 -23.07
N ASP A 261 -6.42 3.95 -23.14
CA ASP A 261 -7.26 4.93 -22.44
C ASP A 261 -7.47 4.51 -20.97
N LEU A 262 -6.61 4.99 -20.07
CA LEU A 262 -6.70 4.69 -18.64
C LEU A 262 -7.92 5.35 -17.97
N PRO A 263 -8.24 6.64 -18.22
CA PRO A 263 -9.49 7.23 -17.74
C PRO A 263 -10.73 6.45 -18.17
N GLY A 264 -10.83 6.05 -19.44
CA GLY A 264 -11.93 5.25 -19.95
C GLY A 264 -12.02 3.86 -19.30
N ALA A 265 -10.87 3.20 -19.07
CA ALA A 265 -10.84 1.93 -18.37
C ALA A 265 -11.41 2.03 -16.93
N VAL A 266 -11.04 3.09 -16.19
CA VAL A 266 -11.55 3.34 -14.83
C VAL A 266 -13.06 3.60 -14.86
N ARG A 267 -13.54 4.48 -15.75
CA ARG A 267 -14.99 4.74 -15.93
C ARG A 267 -15.78 3.49 -16.23
N GLN A 268 -15.29 2.69 -17.17
CA GLN A 268 -15.96 1.48 -17.59
C GLN A 268 -15.97 0.43 -16.47
N ALA A 269 -14.90 0.36 -15.65
CA ALA A 269 -14.87 -0.51 -14.48
C ALA A 269 -15.92 -0.07 -13.45
N PHE A 270 -16.04 1.23 -13.18
CA PHE A 270 -17.06 1.77 -12.26
C PHE A 270 -18.48 1.53 -12.78
N LYS A 271 -18.71 1.70 -14.08
CA LYS A 271 -20.01 1.40 -14.72
C LYS A 271 -20.38 -0.08 -14.57
N VAL A 272 -19.43 -1.00 -14.79
CA VAL A 272 -19.67 -2.43 -14.58
C VAL A 272 -19.97 -2.71 -13.11
N LEU A 273 -19.19 -2.15 -12.18
CA LEU A 273 -19.43 -2.33 -10.74
C LEU A 273 -20.82 -1.80 -10.34
N SER A 274 -21.22 -0.62 -10.82
CA SER A 274 -22.53 -0.03 -10.56
C SER A 274 -23.68 -0.94 -10.98
N ASN A 275 -23.55 -1.67 -12.08
CA ASN A 275 -24.58 -2.61 -12.54
C ASN A 275 -24.66 -3.89 -11.69
N LEU A 276 -23.59 -4.23 -10.98
CA LEU A 276 -23.51 -5.42 -10.12
C LEU A 276 -23.87 -5.12 -8.67
N LEU A 277 -23.74 -3.86 -8.25
CA LEU A 277 -24.06 -3.37 -6.92
C LEU A 277 -25.60 -3.39 -6.73
N PRO A 278 -26.14 -3.95 -5.64
CA PRO A 278 -27.56 -3.84 -5.39
C PRO A 278 -27.95 -2.39 -5.09
N GLY A 279 -29.17 -1.97 -5.49
CA GLY A 279 -29.55 -0.55 -5.55
C GLY A 279 -29.55 0.21 -4.22
N ASP A 280 -29.53 -0.49 -3.09
CA ASP A 280 -29.47 0.05 -1.73
C ASP A 280 -28.09 -0.12 -1.07
N ALA A 281 -27.03 -0.46 -1.83
CA ALA A 281 -25.65 -0.53 -1.31
C ALA A 281 -24.85 0.70 -1.69
N ASP A 282 -23.95 1.07 -0.80
CA ASP A 282 -22.93 2.08 -1.07
C ASP A 282 -21.63 1.46 -1.61
N ALA A 283 -20.93 2.20 -2.46
CA ALA A 283 -19.53 1.92 -2.80
C ALA A 283 -18.74 3.23 -2.81
N LEU A 284 -17.71 3.33 -1.98
CA LEU A 284 -16.80 4.47 -1.98
C LEU A 284 -15.62 4.10 -2.84
N LEU A 285 -15.36 4.85 -3.90
CA LEU A 285 -14.48 4.45 -5.00
C LEU A 285 -13.42 5.53 -5.26
N ASN A 286 -12.77 6.03 -4.21
CA ASN A 286 -11.58 6.84 -4.40
C ASN A 286 -10.41 5.91 -4.71
N VAL A 287 -9.99 5.92 -5.97
CA VAL A 287 -8.86 5.10 -6.42
C VAL A 287 -7.75 5.98 -6.94
N ILE A 288 -6.54 5.43 -6.95
CA ILE A 288 -5.40 5.91 -7.73
C ILE A 288 -4.96 4.74 -8.60
N VAL A 289 -4.89 4.96 -9.91
CA VAL A 289 -4.34 4.03 -10.89
C VAL A 289 -3.21 4.73 -11.63
N ALA A 290 -2.01 4.17 -11.61
CA ALA A 290 -0.85 4.79 -12.22
C ALA A 290 -0.20 3.89 -13.26
N THR A 291 0.29 4.51 -14.33
CA THR A 291 1.26 4.03 -15.29
C THR A 291 2.53 4.88 -15.16
N PRO A 292 3.63 4.56 -15.87
CA PRO A 292 4.82 5.42 -15.87
C PRO A 292 4.57 6.86 -16.35
N ASP A 293 3.55 7.09 -17.17
CA ASP A 293 3.34 8.37 -17.87
C ASP A 293 2.05 9.10 -17.45
N GLN A 294 1.13 8.41 -16.76
CA GLN A 294 -0.15 8.97 -16.35
C GLN A 294 -0.63 8.39 -15.01
N ILE A 295 -1.23 9.24 -14.17
CA ILE A 295 -1.97 8.82 -12.97
C ILE A 295 -3.43 9.25 -13.15
N VAL A 296 -4.35 8.33 -12.88
CA VAL A 296 -5.78 8.60 -12.78
C VAL A 296 -6.19 8.44 -11.33
N ALA A 297 -6.84 9.47 -10.78
CA ALA A 297 -7.40 9.43 -9.44
C ALA A 297 -8.88 9.80 -9.45
N THR A 298 -9.67 9.27 -8.51
CA THR A 298 -11.11 9.53 -8.46
C THR A 298 -11.55 10.00 -7.10
N ARG A 299 -12.52 10.91 -7.08
CA ARG A 299 -13.34 11.19 -5.90
C ARG A 299 -14.78 10.81 -6.21
N TYR A 300 -15.17 9.59 -5.82
CA TYR A 300 -16.42 9.00 -6.28
C TYR A 300 -17.09 8.10 -5.25
N ALA A 301 -18.41 8.11 -5.26
CA ALA A 301 -19.23 7.20 -4.49
C ALA A 301 -20.47 6.81 -5.31
N ILE A 302 -20.91 5.58 -5.14
CA ILE A 302 -22.21 5.07 -5.59
C ILE A 302 -23.07 4.93 -4.33
N GLY A 303 -24.34 5.32 -4.41
CA GLY A 303 -25.27 5.24 -3.30
C GLY A 303 -25.46 6.57 -2.57
N SER A 304 -25.75 6.48 -1.28
CA SER A 304 -26.14 7.58 -0.41
C SER A 304 -24.97 8.21 0.35
N ARG A 305 -23.88 7.46 0.56
CA ARG A 305 -22.74 7.95 1.34
C ARG A 305 -21.83 8.91 0.55
N PRO A 306 -21.29 9.94 1.21
CA PRO A 306 -20.33 10.83 0.59
C PRO A 306 -19.00 10.12 0.32
N SER A 307 -18.34 10.52 -0.77
CA SER A 307 -16.98 10.06 -1.06
C SER A 307 -15.96 10.69 -0.12
N PRO A 308 -14.91 9.95 0.29
CA PRO A 308 -13.79 10.51 1.05
C PRO A 308 -13.18 11.72 0.33
N SER A 309 -12.49 12.58 1.07
CA SER A 309 -11.81 13.72 0.47
C SER A 309 -10.66 13.28 -0.44
N LEU A 310 -10.35 14.18 -1.37
CA LEU A 310 -9.25 14.06 -2.31
C LEU A 310 -8.87 15.48 -2.71
N TYR A 311 -7.57 15.76 -2.75
CA TYR A 311 -6.99 17.04 -3.11
C TYR A 311 -5.96 16.84 -4.20
N THR A 312 -5.76 17.87 -5.00
CA THR A 312 -4.69 17.95 -5.99
C THR A 312 -3.84 19.17 -5.73
N ALA A 313 -2.57 19.12 -6.10
CA ALA A 313 -1.72 20.30 -6.12
C ALA A 313 -0.78 20.27 -7.33
N THR A 314 -0.60 21.44 -7.93
CA THR A 314 0.44 21.73 -8.93
C THR A 314 1.30 22.86 -8.43
N ASP A 315 2.59 22.86 -8.79
CA ASP A 315 3.52 23.95 -8.43
C ASP A 315 3.66 24.19 -6.92
N HIS A 316 3.41 23.15 -6.13
CA HIS A 316 3.61 23.15 -4.68
C HIS A 316 5.07 23.48 -4.32
N GLY A 317 5.30 24.29 -3.29
CA GLY A 317 6.63 24.83 -2.97
C GLY A 317 7.71 23.76 -2.74
N ALA A 318 7.38 22.70 -2.00
CA ALA A 318 8.24 21.53 -1.78
C ALA A 318 8.35 20.56 -2.98
N PHE A 319 7.48 20.67 -3.99
CA PHE A 319 7.38 19.75 -5.12
C PHE A 319 7.35 20.50 -6.45
N ALA A 320 8.37 21.33 -6.71
CA ALA A 320 8.46 22.15 -7.92
C ALA A 320 8.25 21.32 -9.21
N ASN A 321 7.32 21.76 -10.07
CA ASN A 321 6.88 21.07 -11.29
C ASN A 321 6.30 19.65 -11.07
N GLY A 322 5.99 19.31 -9.82
CA GLY A 322 5.32 18.09 -9.41
C GLY A 322 3.80 18.22 -9.49
N ARG A 323 3.14 17.09 -9.67
CA ARG A 323 1.68 16.95 -9.60
C ARG A 323 1.38 15.99 -8.49
N LEU A 324 0.57 16.43 -7.55
CA LEU A 324 0.18 15.68 -6.38
C LEU A 324 -1.30 15.38 -6.43
N VAL A 325 -1.63 14.20 -5.91
CA VAL A 325 -2.98 13.89 -5.47
C VAL A 325 -2.89 13.21 -4.11
N ALA A 326 -3.70 13.62 -3.15
CA ALA A 326 -3.67 13.07 -1.80
C ALA A 326 -5.06 13.05 -1.18
N SER A 327 -5.31 12.12 -0.26
CA SER A 327 -6.57 12.12 0.51
C SER A 327 -6.73 13.41 1.33
N GLU A 328 -5.64 13.92 1.90
CA GLU A 328 -5.57 15.21 2.61
C GLU A 328 -4.30 15.97 2.20
N PRO A 329 -4.32 17.32 2.20
CA PRO A 329 -3.14 18.14 1.93
C PRO A 329 -1.96 17.77 2.82
N PHE A 330 -0.75 17.77 2.29
CA PHE A 330 0.45 17.45 3.07
C PHE A 330 0.89 18.57 4.03
N ASP A 331 0.40 19.78 3.83
CA ASP A 331 0.71 20.97 4.61
C ASP A 331 -0.32 22.07 4.28
N GLY A 332 -0.02 23.32 4.67
CA GLY A 332 -0.85 24.49 4.40
C GLY A 332 -0.51 25.26 3.12
N ASP A 333 0.21 24.65 2.16
CA ASP A 333 0.52 25.30 0.89
C ASP A 333 -0.76 25.67 0.12
N ALA A 334 -0.82 26.89 -0.43
CA ALA A 334 -2.01 27.41 -1.11
C ALA A 334 -2.31 26.72 -2.45
N SER A 335 -1.39 25.91 -2.98
CA SER A 335 -1.57 25.14 -4.21
C SER A 335 -2.53 23.95 -4.07
N TRP A 336 -2.90 23.56 -2.84
CA TRP A 336 -3.84 22.47 -2.61
C TRP A 336 -5.26 22.87 -2.95
N GLU A 337 -5.86 22.15 -3.90
CA GLU A 337 -7.24 22.34 -4.33
C GLU A 337 -8.09 21.08 -4.05
N PRO A 338 -9.27 21.22 -3.43
CA PRO A 338 -10.17 20.09 -3.22
C PRO A 338 -10.75 19.59 -4.54
N VAL A 339 -10.71 18.29 -4.76
CA VAL A 339 -11.37 17.65 -5.90
C VAL A 339 -12.88 17.57 -5.59
N PRO A 340 -13.77 18.07 -6.46
CA PRO A 340 -15.21 17.92 -6.28
C PRO A 340 -15.63 16.43 -6.32
N ALA A 341 -16.71 16.07 -5.62
CA ALA A 341 -17.27 14.73 -5.74
C ALA A 341 -17.78 14.47 -7.18
N GLY A 342 -17.71 13.22 -7.63
CA GLY A 342 -18.10 12.86 -9.00
C GLY A 342 -17.06 13.23 -10.05
N ARG A 343 -15.78 13.33 -9.66
CA ARG A 343 -14.70 13.73 -10.55
C ARG A 343 -13.63 12.65 -10.65
N LEU A 344 -13.07 12.56 -11.85
CA LEU A 344 -11.85 11.86 -12.17
C LEU A 344 -10.79 12.92 -12.50
N VAL A 345 -9.58 12.73 -11.99
CA VAL A 345 -8.44 13.61 -12.21
C VAL A 345 -7.35 12.82 -12.95
N VAL A 346 -6.79 13.43 -13.98
CA VAL A 346 -5.70 12.88 -14.79
C VAL A 346 -4.45 13.73 -14.56
N LEU A 347 -3.41 13.12 -14.01
CA LEU A 347 -2.09 13.74 -13.86
C LEU A 347 -1.19 13.20 -14.98
N THR A 348 -0.56 14.12 -15.71
CA THR A 348 0.46 13.80 -16.72
C THR A 348 1.66 14.75 -16.57
N LYS A 349 2.68 14.56 -17.41
CA LYS A 349 3.77 15.54 -17.53
C LYS A 349 3.30 16.93 -18.01
N ALA A 350 2.14 17.03 -18.65
CA ALA A 350 1.60 18.31 -19.13
C ALA A 350 0.90 19.09 -18.00
N GLY A 351 0.31 18.39 -17.02
CA GLY A 351 -0.43 19.03 -15.94
C GLY A 351 -1.47 18.11 -15.34
N ILE A 352 -2.46 18.73 -14.69
CA ILE A 352 -3.62 18.08 -14.09
C ILE A 352 -4.86 18.47 -14.87
N GLU A 353 -5.67 17.48 -15.25
CA GLU A 353 -6.97 17.68 -15.88
C GLU A 353 -8.07 17.03 -15.05
N MET A 354 -9.15 17.77 -14.76
CA MET A 354 -10.32 17.23 -14.07
C MET A 354 -11.46 16.97 -15.05
N GLN A 355 -12.02 15.77 -14.99
CA GLN A 355 -13.08 15.29 -15.87
C GLN A 355 -14.29 14.83 -15.02
N PRO A 356 -15.54 14.98 -15.48
CA PRO A 356 -16.71 14.39 -14.81
C PRO A 356 -16.61 12.86 -14.85
N LEU A 357 -17.10 12.13 -13.84
CA LEU A 357 -17.08 10.66 -13.79
C LEU A 357 -18.19 9.97 -14.58
#